data_AF-A0A0M3HZT6-F1
#
_entry.id   AF-A0A0M3HZT6-F1
#
_cell.length_a   1.000
_cell.length_b   1.000
_cell.length_c   1.000
_cell.angle_alpha   90.00
_cell.angle_beta   90.00
_cell.angle_gamma   90.00
#
_symmetry.space_group_name_H-M   'P 1'
#
loop_
_entity.id
_entity.type
_entity.pdbx_description
1 polymer ?
#
loop_
_entity_poly.entity_id
_entity_poly.type
_entity_poly.pdbx_seq_one_letter_code
_entity_poly.pdbx_strand_id
1 'polypeptide(L)'
;MVLEQANSSLEDVASYGPGASAEIRLAIQQPNNAEAQSRALDLLNRLVAKIRMYYELSQRIEQLVPLILWELCSGPLPPAEQLEALQATCRQFARLIDFVLSFDALKMCTPALQNDFSFYRRAMSRETGGTYVIPIELANTISLFLASPTPMLSALTTATINFVVTHSDLPVTNTTDTLATIVQCEQFENILTWTSHEVPGGEAHLL
;
A
#
# COMPACT_ATOMS: atom_id res chain seq x y z
N MET A 1 -0.77 -6.79 -12.12
CA MET A 1 -1.81 -7.50 -11.34
C MET A 1 -1.79 -7.26 -9.81
N VAL A 2 -0.69 -7.08 -9.08
CA VAL A 2 -0.72 -6.39 -7.75
C VAL A 2 0.32 -5.27 -7.71
N LEU A 3 1.54 -5.54 -8.16
CA LEU A 3 2.59 -4.51 -8.31
C LEU A 3 2.20 -3.36 -9.25
N GLU A 4 1.42 -3.61 -10.30
CA GLU A 4 0.87 -2.54 -11.15
C GLU A 4 -0.11 -1.63 -10.39
N GLN A 5 -0.98 -2.22 -9.56
CA GLN A 5 -1.90 -1.46 -8.72
C GLN A 5 -1.13 -0.71 -7.61
N ALA A 6 -0.02 -1.28 -7.15
CA ALA A 6 0.89 -0.68 -6.20
C ALA A 6 1.51 0.60 -6.77
N ASN A 7 2.04 0.56 -7.99
CA ASN A 7 2.57 1.75 -8.67
C ASN A 7 1.50 2.83 -8.86
N SER A 8 0.31 2.46 -9.37
CA SER A 8 -0.80 3.40 -9.51
C SER A 8 -1.20 4.02 -8.17
N SER A 9 -1.17 3.24 -7.09
CA SER A 9 -1.50 3.74 -5.74
C SER A 9 -0.46 4.72 -5.22
N LEU A 10 0.84 4.51 -5.52
CA LEU A 10 1.90 5.47 -5.17
C LEU A 10 1.70 6.80 -5.88
N GLU A 11 1.43 6.76 -7.19
CA GLU A 11 1.14 7.96 -7.99
C GLU A 11 -0.11 8.68 -7.47
N ASP A 12 -1.16 7.93 -7.12
CA ASP A 12 -2.41 8.47 -6.59
C ASP A 12 -2.24 9.12 -5.20
N VAL A 13 -1.44 8.54 -4.31
CA VAL A 13 -1.14 9.15 -3.00
C VAL A 13 -0.25 10.37 -3.17
N ALA A 14 0.78 10.29 -4.01
CA ALA A 14 1.68 11.42 -4.26
C ALA A 14 0.94 12.63 -4.87
N SER A 15 -0.08 12.37 -5.68
CA SER A 15 -0.93 13.41 -6.29
C SER A 15 -2.17 13.80 -5.46
N TYR A 16 -2.33 13.28 -4.23
CA TYR A 16 -3.51 13.54 -3.39
C TYR A 16 -3.68 15.02 -3.02
N GLY A 17 -2.57 15.76 -2.93
CA GLY A 17 -2.56 17.20 -2.70
C GLY A 17 -3.29 17.60 -1.39
N PRO A 18 -4.03 18.73 -1.38
CA PRO A 18 -4.73 19.21 -0.18
C PRO A 18 -6.01 18.43 0.16
N GLY A 19 -6.35 17.41 -0.64
CA GLY A 19 -7.61 16.68 -0.49
C GLY A 19 -8.84 17.55 -0.75
N ALA A 20 -9.94 17.25 -0.06
CA ALA A 20 -11.20 17.99 -0.17
C ALA A 20 -11.31 19.19 0.79
N SER A 21 -10.19 19.66 1.34
CA SER A 21 -10.17 20.67 2.40
C SER A 21 -10.90 21.97 2.04
N ALA A 22 -10.85 22.42 0.78
CA ALA A 22 -11.49 23.65 0.34
C ALA A 22 -13.01 23.49 0.24
N GLU A 23 -13.46 22.40 -0.37
CA GLU A 23 -14.86 22.04 -0.57
C GLU A 23 -15.54 21.75 0.78
N ILE A 24 -14.87 21.04 1.68
CA ILE A 24 -15.35 20.79 3.05
C ILE A 24 -15.54 22.13 3.78
N ARG A 25 -14.58 23.06 3.71
CA ARG A 25 -14.71 24.36 4.37
C ARG A 25 -15.90 25.15 3.84
N LEU A 26 -16.09 25.18 2.51
CA LEU A 26 -17.22 25.86 1.88
C LEU A 26 -18.55 25.23 2.29
N ALA A 27 -18.65 23.90 2.31
CA ALA A 27 -19.84 23.18 2.76
C ALA A 27 -20.16 23.46 4.24
N ILE A 28 -19.16 23.54 5.12
CA ILE A 28 -19.36 23.90 6.53
C ILE A 28 -19.84 25.35 6.67
N GLN A 29 -19.27 26.28 5.90
CA GLN A 29 -19.64 27.70 5.94
C GLN A 29 -21.03 27.99 5.34
N GLN A 30 -21.48 27.15 4.41
CA GLN A 30 -22.74 27.31 3.69
C GLN A 30 -23.63 26.05 3.82
N PRO A 31 -24.13 25.74 5.03
CA PRO A 31 -24.88 24.50 5.28
C PRO A 31 -26.18 24.40 4.48
N ASN A 32 -26.82 25.52 4.16
CA ASN A 32 -28.06 25.57 3.38
C ASN A 32 -27.84 25.59 1.86
N ASN A 33 -26.58 25.64 1.40
CA ASN A 33 -26.26 25.65 -0.03
C ASN A 33 -26.12 24.20 -0.53
N ALA A 34 -27.17 23.68 -1.16
CA ALA A 34 -27.21 22.32 -1.70
C ALA A 34 -26.09 22.04 -2.72
N GLU A 35 -25.70 23.03 -3.54
CA GLU A 35 -24.62 22.88 -4.51
C GLU A 35 -23.24 22.76 -3.83
N ALA A 36 -23.02 23.51 -2.74
CA ALA A 36 -21.81 23.39 -1.95
C ALA A 36 -21.72 22.03 -1.25
N GLN A 37 -22.84 21.52 -0.69
CA GLN A 37 -22.88 20.19 -0.08
C GLN A 37 -22.62 19.08 -1.11
N SER A 38 -23.28 19.13 -2.26
CA SER A 38 -23.13 18.13 -3.33
C SER A 38 -21.68 18.08 -3.82
N ARG A 39 -21.07 19.24 -4.11
CA ARG A 39 -19.67 19.29 -4.58
C ARG A 39 -18.69 18.69 -3.58
N ALA A 40 -18.85 18.97 -2.30
CA ALA A 40 -18.01 18.40 -1.26
C ALA A 40 -18.20 16.87 -1.16
N LEU A 41 -19.45 16.40 -1.19
CA LEU A 41 -19.76 14.96 -1.13
C LEU A 41 -19.25 14.21 -2.37
N ASP A 42 -19.41 14.77 -3.56
CA ASP A 42 -18.94 14.17 -4.82
C ASP A 42 -17.42 14.03 -4.86
N LEU A 43 -16.69 15.08 -4.44
CA LEU A 43 -15.24 15.02 -4.34
C LEU A 43 -14.80 14.00 -3.28
N LEU A 44 -15.40 14.04 -2.09
CA LEU A 44 -15.11 13.08 -1.02
C LEU A 44 -15.36 11.64 -1.47
N ASN A 45 -16.46 11.36 -2.17
CA ASN A 45 -16.76 10.03 -2.71
C ASN A 45 -15.64 9.53 -3.64
N ARG A 46 -15.10 10.39 -4.51
CA ARG A 46 -13.96 10.04 -5.38
C ARG A 46 -12.69 9.76 -4.58
N LEU A 47 -12.36 10.59 -3.60
CA LEU A 47 -11.18 10.41 -2.74
C LEU A 47 -11.31 9.15 -1.87
N VAL A 48 -12.49 8.89 -1.32
CA VAL A 48 -12.80 7.69 -0.54
C VAL A 48 -12.70 6.42 -1.38
N ALA A 49 -13.09 6.47 -2.66
CA ALA A 49 -12.88 5.33 -3.56
C ALA A 49 -11.38 5.00 -3.73
N LYS A 50 -10.51 6.01 -3.84
CA LYS A 50 -9.04 5.80 -3.84
C LYS A 50 -8.55 5.23 -2.51
N ILE A 51 -8.97 5.81 -1.39
CA ILE A 51 -8.60 5.32 -0.04
C ILE A 51 -9.02 3.86 0.15
N ARG A 52 -10.21 3.50 -0.32
CA ARG A 52 -10.70 2.12 -0.31
C ARG A 52 -9.77 1.20 -1.10
N MET A 53 -9.31 1.61 -2.28
CA MET A 53 -8.35 0.81 -3.07
C MET A 53 -7.04 0.58 -2.31
N TYR A 54 -6.53 1.58 -1.58
CA TYR A 54 -5.33 1.42 -0.75
C TYR A 54 -5.55 0.40 0.37
N TYR A 55 -6.70 0.48 1.04
CA TYR A 55 -7.08 -0.49 2.06
C TYR A 55 -7.19 -1.91 1.47
N GLU A 56 -7.88 -2.08 0.35
CA GLU A 56 -8.01 -3.38 -0.32
C GLU A 56 -6.65 -3.94 -0.76
N LEU A 57 -5.72 -3.07 -1.18
CA LEU A 57 -4.36 -3.47 -1.52
C LEU A 57 -3.61 -3.99 -0.29
N SER A 58 -3.78 -3.37 0.89
CA SER A 58 -3.21 -3.88 2.15
C SER A 58 -3.69 -5.30 2.49
N GLN A 59 -4.98 -5.58 2.25
CA GLN A 59 -5.56 -6.91 2.47
C GLN A 59 -4.99 -7.94 1.48
N ARG A 60 -4.77 -7.54 0.21
CA ARG A 60 -4.12 -8.39 -0.79
C ARG A 60 -2.68 -8.70 -0.42
N ILE A 61 -1.94 -7.71 0.12
CA ILE A 61 -0.58 -7.93 0.63
C ILE A 61 -0.60 -8.98 1.74
N GLU A 62 -1.51 -8.84 2.69
CA GLU A 62 -1.63 -9.77 3.83
C GLU A 62 -1.91 -11.22 3.38
N GLN A 63 -2.64 -11.40 2.27
CA GLN A 63 -2.93 -12.71 1.67
C GLN A 63 -1.78 -13.26 0.82
N LEU A 64 -1.03 -12.40 0.12
CA LEU A 64 0.02 -12.82 -0.82
C LEU A 64 1.34 -13.15 -0.13
N VAL A 65 1.70 -12.40 0.91
CA VAL A 65 2.99 -12.54 1.60
C VAL A 65 3.23 -13.98 2.09
N PRO A 66 2.28 -14.67 2.74
CA PRO A 66 2.50 -16.05 3.17
C PRO A 66 2.76 -17.02 2.01
N LEU A 67 2.13 -16.79 0.85
CA LEU A 67 2.34 -17.63 -0.34
C LEU A 67 3.74 -17.44 -0.93
N ILE A 68 4.20 -16.19 -0.98
CA ILE A 68 5.56 -15.85 -1.42
C ILE A 68 6.58 -16.45 -0.45
N LEU A 69 6.39 -16.28 0.86
CA LEU A 69 7.27 -16.84 1.87
C LEU A 69 7.31 -18.36 1.83
N TRP A 70 6.17 -19.02 1.59
CA TRP A 70 6.14 -20.47 1.40
C TRP A 70 7.03 -20.89 0.22
N GLU A 71 6.85 -20.28 -0.95
CA GLU A 71 7.63 -20.60 -2.15
C GLU A 71 9.14 -20.42 -1.92
N LEU A 72 9.53 -19.37 -1.17
CA LEU A 72 10.93 -19.05 -0.92
C LEU A 72 11.57 -19.86 0.22
N CYS A 73 10.79 -20.31 1.22
CA CYS A 73 11.34 -20.87 2.47
C CYS A 73 11.10 -22.37 2.67
N SER A 74 10.23 -23.01 1.87
CA SER A 74 9.76 -24.39 2.10
C SER A 74 10.32 -25.45 1.13
N GLY A 75 11.21 -25.05 0.23
CA GLY A 75 11.66 -25.96 -0.83
C GLY A 75 12.76 -26.93 -0.38
N PRO A 76 13.12 -27.89 -1.24
CA PRO A 76 14.05 -28.96 -0.89
C PRO A 76 15.52 -28.54 -0.94
N LEU A 77 15.82 -27.34 -1.46
CA LEU A 77 17.17 -26.83 -1.65
C LEU A 77 17.67 -26.11 -0.39
N PRO A 78 18.99 -26.02 -0.18
CA PRO A 78 19.54 -25.09 0.80
C PRO A 78 19.04 -23.66 0.54
N PRO A 79 18.81 -22.82 1.57
CA PRO A 79 18.20 -21.50 1.41
C PRO A 79 18.86 -20.61 0.34
N ALA A 80 20.19 -20.56 0.29
CA ALA A 80 20.91 -19.76 -0.71
C ALA A 80 20.61 -20.23 -2.16
N GLU A 81 20.66 -21.54 -2.42
CA GLU A 81 20.38 -22.12 -3.73
C GLU A 81 18.91 -21.97 -4.13
N GLN A 82 18.01 -22.05 -3.16
CA GLN A 82 16.58 -21.81 -3.38
C GLN A 82 16.32 -20.37 -3.85
N LEU A 83 16.94 -19.39 -3.20
CA LEU A 83 16.80 -17.98 -3.55
C LEU A 83 17.43 -17.66 -4.92
N GLU A 84 18.54 -18.31 -5.27
CA GLU A 84 19.14 -18.23 -6.60
C GLU A 84 18.24 -18.86 -7.68
N ALA A 85 17.56 -19.96 -7.38
CA ALA A 85 16.61 -20.58 -8.31
C ALA A 85 15.34 -19.71 -8.50
N LEU A 86 14.93 -18.97 -7.46
CA LEU A 86 13.67 -18.22 -7.41
C LEU A 86 13.88 -16.69 -7.52
N GLN A 87 14.92 -16.24 -8.22
CA GLN A 87 15.25 -14.81 -8.33
C GLN A 87 14.10 -13.92 -8.81
N ALA A 88 13.24 -14.41 -9.70
CA ALA A 88 12.09 -13.63 -10.16
C ALA A 88 11.10 -13.36 -9.02
N THR A 89 10.84 -14.36 -8.17
CA THR A 89 10.00 -14.23 -6.98
C THR A 89 10.65 -13.33 -5.95
N CYS A 90 11.97 -13.48 -5.72
CA CYS A 90 12.75 -12.58 -4.85
C CYS A 90 12.62 -11.12 -5.27
N ARG A 91 12.79 -10.82 -6.58
CA ARG A 91 12.64 -9.46 -7.14
C ARG A 91 11.22 -8.92 -6.99
N GLN A 92 10.20 -9.75 -7.18
CA GLN A 92 8.82 -9.31 -6.97
C GLN A 92 8.53 -9.01 -5.50
N PHE A 93 9.09 -9.80 -4.58
CA PHE A 93 8.90 -9.56 -3.15
C PHE A 93 9.65 -8.32 -2.67
N ALA A 94 10.88 -8.12 -3.14
CA ALA A 94 11.63 -6.87 -3.02
C ALA A 94 10.77 -5.65 -3.40
N ARG A 95 10.28 -5.62 -4.65
CA ARG A 95 9.40 -4.54 -5.14
C ARG A 95 8.13 -4.34 -4.32
N LEU A 96 7.60 -5.41 -3.70
CA LEU A 96 6.46 -5.30 -2.79
C LEU A 96 6.86 -4.61 -1.48
N ILE A 97 8.03 -4.93 -0.94
CA ILE A 97 8.59 -4.29 0.26
C ILE A 97 8.88 -2.82 -0.02
N ASP A 98 9.50 -2.50 -1.16
CA ASP A 98 9.73 -1.12 -1.59
C ASP A 98 8.41 -0.34 -1.69
N PHE A 99 7.39 -0.91 -2.32
CA PHE A 99 6.05 -0.32 -2.34
C PHE A 99 5.50 -0.06 -0.93
N VAL A 100 5.58 -1.06 -0.04
CA VAL A 100 5.06 -0.97 1.34
C VAL A 100 5.68 0.23 2.06
N LEU A 101 7.01 0.36 1.98
CA LEU A 101 7.75 1.44 2.64
C LEU A 101 7.46 2.80 1.98
N SER A 102 7.45 2.85 0.65
CA SER A 102 7.19 4.05 -0.14
C SER A 102 5.77 4.60 0.09
N PHE A 103 4.77 3.72 0.12
CA PHE A 103 3.39 4.09 0.38
C PHE A 103 3.24 4.68 1.78
N ASP A 104 3.80 4.02 2.79
CA ASP A 104 3.68 4.46 4.18
C ASP A 104 4.41 5.80 4.39
N ALA A 105 5.57 6.02 3.75
CA ALA A 105 6.26 7.30 3.76
C ALA A 105 5.42 8.43 3.13
N LEU A 106 4.83 8.20 1.96
CA LEU A 106 3.95 9.16 1.31
C LEU A 106 2.70 9.44 2.15
N LYS A 107 2.09 8.39 2.74
CA LYS A 107 0.92 8.51 3.61
C LYS A 107 1.22 9.37 4.83
N MET A 108 2.36 9.17 5.49
CA MET A 108 2.76 9.99 6.64
C MET A 108 2.92 11.48 6.27
N CYS A 109 3.35 11.77 5.05
CA CYS A 109 3.44 13.14 4.51
C CYS A 109 2.10 13.70 3.99
N THR A 110 1.02 12.91 4.00
CA THR A 110 -0.28 13.28 3.40
C THR A 110 -1.40 13.25 4.44
N PRO A 111 -1.43 14.18 5.41
CA PRO A 111 -2.44 14.20 6.47
C PRO A 111 -3.88 14.42 5.96
N ALA A 112 -4.04 14.96 4.75
CA ALA A 112 -5.33 15.16 4.12
C ALA A 112 -6.14 13.86 3.97
N LEU A 113 -5.48 12.71 3.73
CA LEU A 113 -6.13 11.39 3.65
C LEU A 113 -6.98 11.09 4.90
N GLN A 114 -6.39 11.27 6.08
CA GLN A 114 -7.06 10.98 7.35
C GLN A 114 -8.14 12.01 7.66
N ASN A 115 -7.88 13.28 7.35
CA ASN A 115 -8.82 14.39 7.62
C ASN A 115 -10.09 14.27 6.77
N ASP A 116 -9.93 14.06 5.46
CA ASP A 116 -11.04 13.90 4.52
C ASP A 116 -11.88 12.68 4.90
N PHE A 117 -11.24 11.54 5.16
CA PHE A 117 -11.94 10.32 5.55
C PHE A 117 -12.66 10.45 6.89
N SER A 118 -12.06 11.15 7.86
CA SER A 118 -12.68 11.45 9.15
C SER A 118 -13.90 12.37 9.00
N PHE A 119 -13.86 13.32 8.07
CA PHE A 119 -15.03 14.15 7.76
C PHE A 119 -16.13 13.30 7.10
N TYR A 120 -15.78 12.52 6.07
CA TYR A 120 -16.68 11.63 5.36
C TYR A 120 -17.42 10.68 6.31
N ARG A 121 -16.69 9.98 7.20
CA ARG A 121 -17.28 9.07 8.19
C ARG A 121 -18.26 9.79 9.13
N ARG A 122 -17.92 11.01 9.58
CA ARG A 122 -18.80 11.82 10.43
C ARG A 122 -20.05 12.33 9.71
N ALA A 123 -19.98 12.53 8.39
CA ALA A 123 -21.15 12.85 7.57
C ALA A 123 -22.07 11.63 7.49
N MET A 124 -21.52 10.44 7.21
CA MET A 124 -22.28 9.18 7.15
C MET A 124 -23.07 8.88 8.43
N SER A 125 -22.49 9.12 9.60
CA SER A 125 -23.17 8.87 10.88
C SER A 125 -24.31 9.84 11.17
N ARG A 126 -24.35 11.01 10.51
CA ARG A 126 -25.38 12.04 10.72
C ARG A 126 -26.54 11.90 9.74
N GLU A 127 -26.28 11.42 8.53
CA GLU A 127 -27.29 11.31 7.46
C GLU A 127 -27.36 9.89 6.93
N THR A 128 -28.39 9.15 7.34
CA THR A 128 -28.63 7.76 6.92
C THR A 128 -29.06 7.59 5.46
N GLY A 129 -29.19 8.69 4.70
CA GLY A 129 -29.66 8.71 3.30
C GLY A 129 -28.68 9.33 2.29
N GLY A 130 -27.45 9.65 2.70
CA GLY A 130 -26.44 10.18 1.77
C GLY A 130 -25.97 9.14 0.74
N THR A 131 -25.61 9.59 -0.47
CA THR A 131 -25.08 8.75 -1.55
C THR A 131 -23.60 8.42 -1.31
N TYR A 132 -23.35 7.61 -0.28
CA TYR A 132 -22.01 7.19 0.13
C TYR A 132 -21.53 5.96 -0.65
N VAL A 133 -20.26 5.96 -1.08
CA VAL A 133 -19.68 4.89 -1.93
C VAL A 133 -19.26 3.63 -1.17
N ILE A 134 -19.29 3.65 0.17
CA ILE A 134 -18.95 2.52 1.03
C ILE A 134 -19.94 2.40 2.20
N PRO A 135 -20.18 1.18 2.71
CA PRO A 135 -21.00 0.97 3.91
C PRO A 135 -20.26 1.46 5.17
N ILE A 136 -21.03 1.76 6.23
CA ILE A 136 -20.51 2.33 7.47
C ILE A 136 -19.54 1.38 8.18
N GLU A 137 -19.77 0.06 8.11
CA GLU A 137 -18.91 -0.95 8.71
C GLU A 137 -17.53 -0.93 8.04
N LEU A 138 -17.48 -0.92 6.71
CA LEU A 138 -16.23 -0.81 5.95
C LEU A 138 -15.52 0.51 6.25
N ALA A 139 -16.27 1.61 6.41
CA ALA A 139 -15.69 2.89 6.77
C ALA A 139 -15.00 2.86 8.15
N ASN A 140 -15.55 2.14 9.12
CA ASN A 140 -14.90 1.99 10.42
C ASN A 140 -13.58 1.21 10.33
N THR A 141 -13.52 0.14 9.52
CA THR A 141 -12.28 -0.62 9.29
C THR A 141 -11.22 0.20 8.58
N ILE A 142 -11.60 0.93 7.52
CA ILE A 142 -10.68 1.83 6.81
C ILE A 142 -10.17 2.95 7.74
N SER A 143 -10.99 3.42 8.69
CA SER A 143 -10.55 4.40 9.67
C SER A 143 -9.41 3.89 10.56
N LEU A 144 -9.41 2.59 10.90
CA LEU A 144 -8.30 1.98 11.65
C LEU A 144 -7.04 1.85 10.78
N PHE A 145 -7.21 1.47 9.51
CA PHE A 145 -6.13 1.45 8.52
C PHE A 145 -5.46 2.83 8.41
N LEU A 146 -6.23 3.92 8.25
CA LEU A 146 -5.67 5.27 8.15
C LEU A 146 -5.08 5.81 9.46
N ALA A 147 -5.54 5.31 10.62
CA ALA A 147 -5.00 5.70 11.92
C ALA A 147 -3.59 5.15 12.16
N SER A 148 -3.23 4.01 11.54
CA SER A 148 -1.86 3.51 11.59
C SER A 148 -0.91 4.44 10.82
N PRO A 149 0.27 4.80 11.36
CA PRO A 149 1.29 5.53 10.61
C PRO A 149 1.82 4.73 9.43
N THR A 150 1.93 3.41 9.59
CA THR A 150 2.55 2.49 8.63
C THR A 150 1.62 1.30 8.33
N PRO A 151 0.45 1.54 7.71
CA PRO A 151 -0.56 0.51 7.53
C PRO A 151 -0.13 -0.61 6.58
N MET A 152 0.62 -0.32 5.51
CA MET A 152 1.08 -1.36 4.59
C MET A 152 2.15 -2.23 5.26
N LEU A 153 3.06 -1.63 6.03
CA LEU A 153 4.05 -2.36 6.80
C LEU A 153 3.41 -3.20 7.90
N SER A 154 2.33 -2.70 8.50
CA SER A 154 1.54 -3.46 9.47
C SER A 154 0.96 -4.72 8.82
N ALA A 155 0.39 -4.62 7.62
CA ALA A 155 -0.13 -5.78 6.88
C ALA A 155 0.97 -6.79 6.52
N LEU A 156 2.11 -6.31 6.00
CA LEU A 156 3.28 -7.15 5.70
C LEU A 156 3.80 -7.89 6.95
N THR A 157 3.91 -7.17 8.07
CA THR A 157 4.42 -7.72 9.34
C THR A 157 3.46 -8.74 9.93
N THR A 158 2.15 -8.43 10.00
CA THR A 158 1.13 -9.38 10.46
C THR A 158 1.14 -10.66 9.63
N ALA A 159 1.19 -10.54 8.30
CA ALA A 159 1.25 -11.69 7.41
C ALA A 159 2.50 -12.56 7.64
N THR A 160 3.66 -11.93 7.82
CA THR A 160 4.92 -12.62 8.08
C THR A 160 4.90 -13.35 9.43
N ILE A 161 4.40 -12.69 10.48
CA ILE A 161 4.25 -13.31 11.80
C ILE A 161 3.29 -14.50 11.72
N ASN A 162 2.14 -14.33 11.08
CA ASN A 162 1.16 -15.41 10.91
C ASN A 162 1.75 -16.58 10.12
N PHE A 163 2.54 -16.32 9.08
CA PHE A 163 3.24 -17.37 8.33
C PHE A 163 4.17 -18.20 9.22
N VAL A 164 5.01 -17.55 10.03
CA VAL A 164 5.95 -18.23 10.94
C VAL A 164 5.19 -19.04 12.01
N VAL A 165 4.11 -18.48 12.57
CA VAL A 165 3.29 -19.17 13.59
C VAL A 165 2.55 -20.38 13.00
N THR A 166 2.05 -20.28 11.77
CA THR A 166 1.29 -21.36 11.11
C THR A 166 2.18 -22.48 10.58
N HIS A 167 3.44 -22.21 10.30
CA HIS A 167 4.40 -23.19 9.78
C HIS A 167 5.52 -23.45 10.80
N SER A 168 5.17 -23.87 12.01
CA SER A 168 6.13 -24.14 13.09
C SER A 168 7.16 -25.22 12.78
N ASP A 169 6.89 -26.06 11.78
CA ASP A 169 7.79 -27.11 11.32
C ASP A 169 8.94 -26.56 10.45
N LEU A 170 8.79 -25.35 9.90
CA LEU A 170 9.85 -24.66 9.17
C LEU A 170 10.77 -23.93 10.16
N PRO A 171 12.11 -24.05 10.04
CA PRO A 171 13.02 -23.25 10.82
C PRO A 171 12.77 -21.75 10.61
N VAL A 172 12.57 -21.00 11.69
CA VAL A 172 12.37 -19.54 11.64
C VAL A 172 13.52 -18.85 10.90
N THR A 173 14.74 -19.39 11.04
CA THR A 173 15.94 -18.92 10.33
C THR A 173 15.77 -18.87 8.83
N ASN A 174 15.04 -19.81 8.22
CA ASN A 174 14.80 -19.80 6.77
C ASN A 174 14.03 -18.54 6.35
N THR A 175 13.05 -18.11 7.16
CA THR A 175 12.26 -16.91 6.88
C THR A 175 13.10 -15.65 7.12
N THR A 176 13.86 -15.58 8.21
CA THR A 176 14.70 -14.41 8.51
C THR A 176 15.85 -14.25 7.51
N ASP A 177 16.47 -15.35 7.09
CA ASP A 177 17.57 -15.34 6.12
C ASP A 177 17.05 -14.94 4.73
N THR A 178 15.88 -15.46 4.33
CA THR A 178 15.21 -15.05 3.09
C THR A 178 14.95 -13.55 3.06
N LEU A 179 14.37 -12.99 4.13
CA LEU A 179 14.12 -11.56 4.22
C LEU A 179 15.43 -10.74 4.17
N ALA A 180 16.48 -11.21 4.85
CA ALA A 180 17.79 -10.56 4.82
C ALA A 180 18.40 -10.55 3.41
N THR A 181 18.34 -11.68 2.69
CA THR A 181 18.84 -11.77 1.31
C THR A 181 18.04 -10.89 0.36
N ILE A 182 16.72 -10.78 0.50
CA ILE A 182 15.90 -9.91 -0.35
C ILE A 182 16.27 -8.44 -0.16
N VAL A 183 16.46 -8.00 1.09
CA VAL A 183 16.92 -6.63 1.39
C VAL A 183 18.31 -6.39 0.78
N GLN A 184 19.19 -7.38 0.81
CA GLN A 184 20.50 -7.26 0.15
C GLN A 184 20.34 -7.16 -1.37
N CYS A 185 19.49 -7.98 -2.01
CA CYS A 185 19.23 -7.93 -3.44
C CYS A 185 18.72 -6.56 -3.91
N GLU A 186 17.82 -5.91 -3.17
CA GLU A 186 17.38 -4.54 -3.49
C GLU A 186 18.50 -3.51 -3.39
N GLN A 187 19.39 -3.64 -2.41
CA GLN A 187 20.55 -2.76 -2.29
C GLN A 187 21.51 -2.94 -3.47
N PHE A 188 21.71 -4.18 -3.94
CA PHE A 188 22.52 -4.47 -5.13
C PHE A 188 21.91 -3.92 -6.42
N GLU A 189 20.58 -4.04 -6.62
CA GLU A 189 19.93 -3.47 -7.81
C GLU A 189 19.94 -1.94 -7.80
N ASN A 190 19.74 -1.30 -6.65
CA ASN A 190 19.91 0.15 -6.53
C ASN A 190 21.34 0.56 -6.90
N ILE A 191 22.37 -0.15 -6.44
CA ILE A 191 23.77 0.14 -6.82
C ILE A 191 23.97 0.00 -8.35
N LEU A 192 23.33 -0.97 -9.01
CA LEU A 192 23.41 -1.14 -10.46
C LEU A 192 22.64 -0.07 -11.24
N THR A 193 21.51 0.44 -10.74
CA THR A 193 20.77 1.54 -11.37
C THR A 193 21.47 2.89 -11.17
N TRP A 194 22.13 3.11 -10.03
CA TRP A 194 22.99 4.28 -9.80
C TRP A 194 24.21 4.29 -10.73
N THR A 195 24.85 3.14 -10.99
CA THR A 195 25.98 3.07 -11.95
C THR A 195 25.53 3.17 -13.41
N SER A 196 24.27 2.88 -13.72
CA SER A 196 23.68 3.04 -15.06
C SER A 196 23.38 4.51 -15.43
N HIS A 197 23.31 5.41 -14.44
CA HIS A 197 22.98 6.83 -14.66
C HIS A 197 24.21 7.74 -14.90
N GLU A 198 25.43 7.19 -14.98
CA GLU A 198 26.67 7.94 -15.24
C GLU A 198 27.33 7.69 -16.61
N VAL A 199 26.58 7.25 -17.63
CA VAL A 199 27.12 7.19 -19.00
C VAL A 199 26.20 7.91 -19.99
N PRO A 200 26.54 9.13 -20.44
CA PRO A 200 25.88 9.72 -21.59
C PRO A 200 26.44 9.09 -22.87
N GLY A 201 25.69 8.18 -23.48
CA GLY A 201 25.99 7.76 -24.84
C GLY A 201 25.41 6.42 -25.25
N GLY A 202 24.49 6.48 -26.21
CA GLY A 202 24.51 5.58 -27.37
C GLY A 202 23.78 4.25 -27.27
N GLU A 203 22.69 4.20 -28.04
CA GLU A 203 22.25 3.04 -28.84
C GLU A 203 21.55 1.85 -28.17
N ALA A 204 20.23 1.82 -28.43
CA ALA A 204 19.51 0.80 -29.21
C ALA A 204 19.10 -0.56 -28.58
N HIS A 205 17.76 -0.71 -28.57
CA HIS A 205 16.94 -1.86 -28.99
C HIS A 205 16.51 -2.98 -28.01
N LEU A 206 15.18 -3.01 -27.80
CA LEU A 206 14.22 -4.15 -27.72
C LEU A 206 14.39 -5.09 -26.50
N LEU A 207 13.47 -5.16 -25.52
CA LEU A 207 12.00 -5.21 -25.54
C LEU A 207 11.41 -4.60 -24.25
#